data_AF-A0A6V8DR98-F1
#
_entry.id   AF-A0A6V8DR98-F1
#
_cell.length_a   1.000
_cell.length_b   1.000
_cell.length_c   1.000
_cell.angle_alpha   90.00
_cell.angle_beta   90.00
_cell.angle_gamma   90.00
#
_symmetry.space_group_name_H-M   'P 1'
#
loop_
_entity.id
_entity.type
_entity.pdbx_description
1 polymer ?
#
loop_
_entity_poly.entity_id
_entity_poly.type
_entity_poly.pdbx_seq_one_letter_code
_entity_poly.pdbx_strand_id
1 'polypeptide(L)'
;MAGPRLKCTMADALKDIMLKITDDDPATRGQKLWVMFALAIFLVASLNWYAMVREPQVVLVEDLVNHNRETVLVEGTVISWIEDRYGSGEDRVDLVVEDDTGVISVRWYSTGEKPPIGTNVTVMGAVVDYNGRFYLQSTGAGAIWWEADGLPEVQRLTLSDLAVEPERYAGEIVTITGFISEAINKDAIYTSAYITDHPGNAAHQLQLLIQSAPGVWIEADSKVEVTGMLNYQETNLRWAFITQGPEIILVDGYTPQPKMLEWAGESTWSYESGSMVSMAGTVLISNNQWTLFGPNGNMMCILPTDEDITNAATNGYNGSAFEATGRLMWNDDRSMWCIDANNGNGTNLIDPMSAMSMQAMLSANPASMLEDPNKVYTLSTFMQYAFEPLDTDGYFVDSQTYTFGQTRVAMSFPATRTEWIESGQGLVANVTVAWDDEKMMMRLMVQNYQLVGDPPEPQSLLWDDGATQWGYAKNTHVLINGKAVLEDDGWYLYRDGSSQSIRLNLDLNPIGTDDYHSNISMTWTGR
;
A
#
# COMPACT_ATOMS: atom_id res chain seq x y z
N MET A 1 42.20 -1.18 -80.76
CA MET A 1 41.53 -2.15 -79.85
C MET A 1 42.37 -2.24 -78.59
N ALA A 2 41.97 -1.51 -77.54
CA ALA A 2 42.54 -1.62 -76.21
C ALA A 2 41.67 -2.60 -75.43
N GLY A 3 42.22 -3.75 -75.02
CA GLY A 3 41.55 -4.72 -74.16
C GLY A 3 41.47 -4.21 -72.71
N PRO A 4 40.43 -4.56 -71.95
CA PRO A 4 40.16 -3.96 -70.66
C PRO A 4 41.16 -4.41 -69.58
N ARG A 5 41.64 -3.45 -68.76
CA ARG A 5 42.35 -3.73 -67.51
C ARG A 5 41.36 -4.35 -66.52
N LEU A 6 41.55 -5.61 -66.16
CA LEU A 6 40.87 -6.21 -65.01
C LEU A 6 41.31 -5.47 -63.74
N LYS A 7 40.36 -4.85 -63.04
CA LYS A 7 40.53 -4.40 -61.67
C LYS A 7 40.47 -5.65 -60.77
N CYS A 8 41.61 -6.11 -60.26
CA CYS A 8 41.60 -7.06 -59.16
C CYS A 8 41.00 -6.37 -57.93
N THR A 9 39.90 -6.91 -57.43
CA THR A 9 39.30 -6.46 -56.16
C THR A 9 39.88 -7.28 -55.01
N MET A 10 39.90 -6.75 -53.78
CA MET A 10 40.33 -7.51 -52.58
C MET A 10 39.63 -8.87 -52.45
N ALA A 11 38.40 -8.99 -52.98
CA ALA A 11 37.64 -10.24 -52.99
C ALA A 11 38.29 -11.35 -53.85
N ASP A 12 38.99 -11.00 -54.93
CA ASP A 12 39.71 -11.97 -55.77
C ASP A 12 40.98 -12.47 -55.08
N ALA A 13 41.67 -11.61 -54.34
CA ALA A 13 42.82 -11.99 -53.52
C ALA A 13 42.41 -12.91 -52.35
N LEU A 14 41.26 -12.64 -51.73
CA LEU A 14 40.72 -13.48 -50.66
C LEU A 14 40.28 -14.87 -51.19
N LYS A 15 39.69 -14.92 -52.39
CA LYS A 15 39.34 -16.18 -53.07
C LYS A 15 40.57 -17.03 -53.38
N ASP A 16 41.66 -16.44 -53.87
CA ASP A 16 42.89 -17.18 -54.20
C ASP A 16 43.57 -17.75 -52.94
N ILE A 17 43.50 -17.02 -51.82
CA ILE A 17 43.97 -17.48 -50.50
C ILE A 17 43.09 -18.62 -49.98
N MET A 18 41.77 -18.50 -50.06
CA MET A 18 40.85 -19.57 -49.63
C MET A 18 41.00 -20.84 -50.47
N LEU A 19 41.16 -20.72 -51.80
CA LEU A 19 41.41 -21.85 -52.71
C LEU A 19 42.71 -22.59 -52.38
N LYS A 20 43.79 -21.84 -52.07
CA LYS A 20 45.06 -22.42 -51.61
C LYS A 20 44.95 -23.10 -50.25
N ILE A 21 44.07 -22.64 -49.35
CA ILE A 21 43.83 -23.29 -48.05
C ILE A 21 43.00 -24.56 -48.21
N THR A 22 42.05 -24.62 -49.15
CA THR A 22 41.18 -25.80 -49.39
C THR A 22 41.77 -26.87 -50.30
N ASP A 23 42.95 -26.67 -50.91
CA ASP A 23 43.59 -27.69 -51.76
C ASP A 23 43.96 -28.97 -50.97
N ASP A 24 43.65 -30.14 -51.51
CA ASP A 24 43.68 -31.42 -50.77
C ASP A 24 45.05 -32.13 -50.88
N ASP A 25 46.12 -31.36 -51.08
CA ASP A 25 47.49 -31.88 -51.20
C ASP A 25 48.04 -32.33 -49.82
N PRO A 26 48.33 -33.62 -49.62
CA PRO A 26 48.82 -34.16 -48.35
C PRO A 26 50.16 -33.56 -47.90
N ALA A 27 50.97 -32.97 -48.79
CA ALA A 27 52.24 -32.34 -48.44
C ALA A 27 52.08 -30.96 -47.74
N THR A 28 50.94 -30.29 -47.89
CA THR A 28 50.71 -28.93 -47.37
C THR A 28 49.71 -28.86 -46.22
N ARG A 29 49.07 -29.99 -45.85
CA ARG A 29 48.10 -30.09 -44.74
C ARG A 29 48.66 -29.57 -43.41
N GLY A 30 49.92 -29.85 -43.09
CA GLY A 30 50.55 -29.36 -41.85
C GLY A 30 50.67 -27.84 -41.81
N GLN A 31 51.05 -27.20 -42.91
CA GLN A 31 51.17 -25.73 -43.00
C GLN A 31 49.80 -25.05 -42.95
N LYS A 32 48.78 -25.64 -43.57
CA LYS A 32 47.39 -25.15 -43.52
C LYS A 32 46.80 -25.23 -42.13
N LEU A 33 47.08 -26.29 -41.38
CA LEU A 33 46.66 -26.44 -39.99
C LEU A 33 47.26 -25.33 -39.11
N TRP A 34 48.55 -25.03 -39.31
CA TRP A 34 49.23 -23.93 -38.59
C TRP A 34 48.68 -22.55 -38.94
N VAL A 35 48.32 -22.30 -40.20
CA VAL A 35 47.70 -21.03 -40.61
C VAL A 35 46.29 -20.89 -40.03
N MET A 36 45.47 -21.95 -40.04
CA MET A 36 44.15 -21.93 -39.42
C MET A 36 44.22 -21.80 -37.89
N PHE A 37 45.20 -22.43 -37.25
CA PHE A 37 45.46 -22.27 -35.81
C PHE A 37 45.89 -20.84 -35.46
N ALA A 38 46.80 -20.24 -36.24
CA ALA A 38 47.24 -18.87 -36.02
C ALA A 38 46.10 -17.85 -36.24
N LEU A 39 45.27 -18.05 -37.26
CA LEU A 39 44.07 -17.23 -37.49
C LEU A 39 43.04 -17.38 -36.36
N ALA A 40 42.84 -18.60 -35.85
CA ALA A 40 41.96 -18.82 -34.70
C ALA A 40 42.48 -18.13 -33.43
N ILE A 41 43.78 -18.19 -33.16
CA ILE A 41 44.40 -17.44 -32.04
C ILE A 41 44.22 -15.93 -32.23
N PHE A 42 44.46 -15.40 -33.43
CA PHE A 42 44.27 -13.98 -33.69
C PHE A 42 42.81 -13.54 -33.56
N LEU A 43 41.86 -14.37 -34.01
CA LEU A 43 40.43 -14.12 -33.85
C LEU A 43 40.04 -14.10 -32.37
N VAL A 44 40.49 -15.10 -31.60
CA VAL A 44 40.21 -15.16 -30.15
C VAL A 44 40.87 -13.99 -29.42
N ALA A 45 42.12 -13.64 -29.75
CA ALA A 45 42.81 -12.51 -29.15
C ALA A 45 42.15 -11.17 -29.49
N SER A 46 41.68 -10.99 -30.73
CA SER A 46 40.96 -9.77 -31.14
C SER A 46 39.55 -9.69 -30.55
N LEU A 47 38.85 -10.81 -30.39
CA LEU A 47 37.57 -10.87 -29.67
C LEU A 47 37.75 -10.59 -28.17
N ASN A 48 38.79 -11.14 -27.53
CA ASN A 48 39.12 -10.84 -26.13
C ASN A 48 39.56 -9.38 -25.94
N TRP A 49 40.37 -8.83 -26.84
CA TRP A 49 40.73 -7.41 -26.82
C TRP A 49 39.50 -6.52 -27.03
N TYR A 50 38.62 -6.89 -27.95
CA TYR A 50 37.37 -6.17 -28.21
C TYR A 50 36.42 -6.21 -27.01
N ALA A 51 36.39 -7.32 -26.26
CA ALA A 51 35.66 -7.42 -25.00
C ALA A 51 36.27 -6.52 -23.93
N MET A 52 37.60 -6.59 -23.72
CA MET A 52 38.31 -5.80 -22.71
C MET A 52 38.20 -4.28 -22.92
N VAL A 53 38.20 -3.80 -24.17
CA VAL A 53 38.05 -2.37 -24.50
C VAL A 53 36.62 -1.87 -24.28
N ARG A 54 35.63 -2.77 -24.21
CA ARG A 54 34.22 -2.44 -24.00
C ARG A 54 33.73 -2.71 -22.57
N GLU A 55 34.57 -3.24 -21.69
CA GLU A 55 34.18 -3.38 -20.29
C GLU A 55 33.95 -1.97 -19.69
N PRO A 56 32.74 -1.68 -19.20
CA PRO A 56 32.45 -0.40 -18.58
C PRO A 56 33.34 -0.22 -17.35
N GLN A 57 33.83 1.01 -17.15
CA GLN A 57 34.72 1.32 -16.03
C GLN A 57 33.93 1.37 -14.72
N VAL A 58 34.54 0.90 -13.63
CA VAL A 58 34.03 1.10 -12.26
C VAL A 58 34.25 2.56 -11.88
N VAL A 59 33.18 3.25 -11.50
CA VAL A 59 33.14 4.68 -11.19
C VAL A 59 32.47 4.87 -9.84
N LEU A 60 33.01 5.78 -9.02
CA LEU A 60 32.43 6.18 -7.74
C LEU A 60 31.19 7.06 -7.95
N VAL A 61 30.25 7.02 -7.00
CA VAL A 61 29.00 7.80 -7.12
C VAL A 61 29.27 9.30 -7.28
N GLU A 62 30.25 9.85 -6.57
CA GLU A 62 30.61 11.28 -6.69
C GLU A 62 31.07 11.69 -8.10
N ASP A 63 31.67 10.76 -8.85
CA ASP A 63 32.28 11.01 -10.16
C ASP A 63 31.30 10.82 -11.32
N LEU A 64 30.08 10.32 -11.07
CA LEU A 64 29.06 10.08 -12.10
C LEU A 64 28.71 11.33 -12.92
N VAL A 65 28.86 12.52 -12.33
CA VAL A 65 28.66 13.81 -13.02
C VAL A 65 29.56 13.95 -14.24
N ASN A 66 30.76 13.35 -14.21
CA ASN A 66 31.74 13.39 -15.28
C ASN A 66 31.47 12.39 -16.41
N HIS A 67 30.55 11.44 -16.19
CA HIS A 67 30.26 10.31 -17.09
C HIS A 67 28.84 10.38 -17.70
N ASN A 68 28.31 11.59 -17.89
CA ASN A 68 26.95 11.79 -18.43
C ASN A 68 26.77 11.12 -19.80
N ARG A 69 25.72 10.30 -19.94
CA ARG A 69 25.39 9.47 -21.12
C ARG A 69 26.40 8.36 -21.44
N GLU A 70 27.29 8.02 -20.52
CA GLU A 70 28.18 6.86 -20.62
C GLU A 70 27.61 5.68 -19.83
N THR A 71 27.94 4.46 -20.25
CA THR A 71 27.64 3.24 -19.48
C THR A 71 28.79 2.97 -18.54
N VAL A 72 28.50 2.90 -17.25
CA VAL A 72 29.48 2.72 -16.18
C VAL A 72 29.09 1.52 -15.30
N LEU A 73 30.05 1.06 -14.51
CA LEU A 73 29.83 0.15 -13.39
C LEU A 73 29.90 0.96 -12.09
N VAL A 74 28.97 0.71 -11.17
CA VAL A 74 29.01 1.25 -9.81
C VAL A 74 28.95 0.09 -8.83
N GLU A 75 29.86 0.07 -7.88
CA GLU A 75 29.88 -0.91 -6.78
C GLU A 75 29.39 -0.22 -5.50
N GLY A 76 28.45 -0.85 -4.81
CA GLY A 76 27.91 -0.30 -3.57
C GLY A 76 26.92 -1.22 -2.90
N THR A 77 26.41 -0.80 -1.75
CA THR A 77 25.44 -1.55 -0.96
C THR A 77 24.02 -1.13 -1.33
N VAL A 78 23.12 -2.10 -1.52
CA VAL A 78 21.69 -1.83 -1.76
C VAL A 78 21.03 -1.37 -0.47
N ILE A 79 20.51 -0.15 -0.44
CA ILE A 79 19.83 0.40 0.74
C ILE A 79 18.33 0.16 0.67
N SER A 80 17.74 0.27 -0.52
CA SER A 80 16.32 -0.02 -0.75
C SER A 80 16.06 -0.23 -2.24
N TRP A 81 14.94 -0.84 -2.57
CA TRP A 81 14.46 -0.89 -3.94
C TRP A 81 12.94 -0.95 -3.96
N ILE A 82 12.30 -0.49 -5.03
CA ILE A 82 10.84 -0.46 -5.13
C ILE A 82 10.44 -0.94 -6.53
N GLU A 83 9.60 -1.98 -6.59
CA GLU A 83 8.96 -2.40 -7.83
C GLU A 83 7.86 -1.44 -8.23
N ASP A 84 7.83 -1.12 -9.53
CA ASP A 84 6.80 -0.31 -10.17
C ASP A 84 6.34 0.86 -9.28
N ARG A 85 7.30 1.71 -8.89
CA ARG A 85 7.11 2.84 -7.96
C ARG A 85 5.89 3.73 -8.29
N TYR A 86 5.44 3.72 -9.54
CA TYR A 86 4.32 4.52 -10.05
C TYR A 86 3.03 3.73 -10.26
N GLY A 87 3.05 2.40 -10.12
CA GLY A 87 1.91 1.52 -10.41
C GLY A 87 1.50 1.62 -11.89
N SER A 88 2.49 1.70 -12.78
CA SER A 88 2.37 1.87 -14.23
C SER A 88 2.27 0.56 -15.00
N GLY A 89 2.53 -0.58 -14.34
CA GLY A 89 2.61 -1.90 -14.95
C GLY A 89 3.90 -2.16 -15.73
N GLU A 90 4.89 -1.27 -15.67
CA GLU A 90 6.21 -1.49 -16.27
C GLU A 90 7.04 -2.45 -15.41
N ASP A 91 7.78 -3.37 -16.05
CA ASP A 91 8.82 -4.17 -15.38
C ASP A 91 10.05 -3.28 -15.11
N ARG A 92 9.89 -2.46 -14.06
CA ARG A 92 10.85 -1.47 -13.58
C ARG A 92 11.02 -1.62 -12.07
N VAL A 93 12.27 -1.68 -11.64
CA VAL A 93 12.68 -1.58 -10.23
C VAL A 93 13.52 -0.33 -10.05
N ASP A 94 13.15 0.53 -9.12
CA ASP A 94 13.97 1.66 -8.71
C ASP A 94 14.78 1.25 -7.47
N LEU A 95 16.08 0.99 -7.64
CA LEU A 95 17.01 0.70 -6.54
C LEU A 95 17.72 1.96 -6.07
N VAL A 96 18.14 1.95 -4.81
CA VAL A 96 19.01 2.94 -4.21
C VAL A 96 20.27 2.22 -3.76
N VAL A 97 21.40 2.63 -4.31
CA VAL A 97 22.73 2.08 -4.01
C VAL A 97 23.57 3.17 -3.37
N GLU A 98 24.25 2.81 -2.29
CA GLU A 98 25.15 3.69 -1.53
C GLU A 98 26.58 3.15 -1.59
N ASP A 99 27.52 4.05 -1.81
CA ASP A 99 28.95 3.81 -1.64
C ASP A 99 29.54 4.78 -0.60
N ASP A 100 30.84 4.71 -0.33
CA ASP A 100 31.52 5.60 0.63
C ASP A 100 31.45 7.09 0.25
N THR A 101 31.07 7.42 -0.99
CA THR A 101 31.08 8.78 -1.56
C THR A 101 29.68 9.39 -1.68
N GLY A 102 28.62 8.57 -1.75
CA GLY A 102 27.25 9.05 -1.78
C GLY A 102 26.23 8.00 -2.20
N VAL A 103 25.05 8.49 -2.58
CA VAL A 103 23.87 7.67 -2.89
C VAL A 103 23.40 7.93 -4.32
N ILE A 104 23.10 6.86 -5.07
CA ILE A 104 22.59 6.94 -6.44
C ILE A 104 21.30 6.13 -6.61
N SER A 105 20.38 6.68 -7.40
CA SER A 105 19.18 6.00 -7.88
C SER A 105 19.49 5.19 -9.14
N VAL A 106 19.09 3.93 -9.16
CA VAL A 106 19.20 3.02 -10.30
C VAL A 106 17.81 2.64 -10.78
N ARG A 107 17.47 2.95 -12.03
CA ARG A 107 16.24 2.53 -12.70
C ARG A 107 16.54 1.29 -13.52
N TRP A 108 16.13 0.13 -13.02
CA TRP A 108 16.38 -1.16 -13.65
C TRP A 108 15.15 -1.66 -14.40
N TYR A 109 15.31 -1.90 -15.70
CA TYR A 109 14.26 -2.43 -16.58
C TYR A 109 14.52 -3.87 -17.00
N SER A 110 13.46 -4.65 -17.27
CA SER A 110 13.56 -6.07 -17.65
C SER A 110 14.32 -6.86 -16.59
N THR A 111 13.77 -6.87 -15.39
CA THR A 111 14.51 -7.18 -14.16
C THR A 111 14.75 -8.68 -14.00
N GLY A 112 15.83 -9.03 -13.29
CA GLY A 112 16.19 -10.38 -12.91
C GLY A 112 15.83 -10.67 -11.45
N GLU A 113 16.57 -11.58 -10.83
CA GLU A 113 16.52 -11.78 -9.38
C GLU A 113 16.90 -10.48 -8.67
N LYS A 114 16.17 -10.10 -7.63
CA LYS A 114 16.41 -8.84 -6.92
C LYS A 114 17.37 -9.11 -5.75
N PRO A 115 18.41 -8.27 -5.58
CA PRO A 115 19.32 -8.42 -4.44
C PRO A 115 18.57 -8.13 -3.14
N PRO A 116 18.82 -8.90 -2.07
CA PRO A 116 18.37 -8.55 -0.72
C PRO A 116 18.90 -7.17 -0.31
N ILE A 117 18.16 -6.44 0.52
CA ILE A 117 18.67 -5.18 1.10
C ILE A 117 19.96 -5.47 1.88
N GLY A 118 20.97 -4.60 1.75
CA GLY A 118 22.28 -4.76 2.37
C GLY A 118 23.29 -5.52 1.54
N THR A 119 22.87 -6.03 0.39
CA THR A 119 23.77 -6.76 -0.50
C THR A 119 24.71 -5.78 -1.20
N ASN A 120 25.99 -6.10 -1.23
CA ASN A 120 26.97 -5.44 -2.08
C ASN A 120 26.77 -5.90 -3.52
N VAL A 121 26.40 -4.95 -4.39
CA VAL A 121 26.08 -5.19 -5.79
C VAL A 121 27.03 -4.43 -6.68
N THR A 122 27.23 -4.95 -7.89
CA THR A 122 27.77 -4.18 -9.00
C THR A 122 26.65 -3.89 -9.98
N VAL A 123 26.45 -2.60 -10.29
CA VAL A 123 25.40 -2.10 -11.17
C VAL A 123 26.01 -1.58 -12.45
N MET A 124 25.60 -2.15 -13.58
CA MET A 124 25.88 -1.64 -14.91
C MET A 124 24.71 -0.79 -15.40
N GLY A 125 24.95 0.48 -15.71
CA GLY A 125 23.91 1.38 -16.18
C GLY A 125 24.44 2.56 -16.96
N ALA A 126 23.59 3.15 -17.81
CA ALA A 126 23.87 4.42 -18.46
C ALA A 126 23.58 5.58 -17.50
N VAL A 127 24.51 6.51 -17.33
CA VAL A 127 24.28 7.72 -16.53
C VAL A 127 23.33 8.65 -17.28
N VAL A 128 22.23 9.01 -16.63
CA VAL A 128 21.24 9.94 -17.19
C VAL A 128 21.12 11.16 -16.29
N ASP A 129 21.24 12.34 -16.89
CA ASP A 129 20.89 13.62 -16.27
C ASP A 129 19.46 14.01 -16.66
N TYR A 130 18.61 14.19 -15.66
CA TYR A 130 17.27 14.74 -15.82
C TYR A 130 17.03 15.86 -14.83
N ASN A 131 16.89 17.09 -15.34
CA ASN A 131 16.67 18.30 -14.55
C ASN A 131 17.71 18.50 -13.43
N GLY A 132 18.98 18.13 -13.66
CA GLY A 132 20.06 18.25 -12.69
C GLY A 132 20.08 17.14 -11.63
N ARG A 133 19.25 16.11 -11.76
CA ARG A 133 19.31 14.87 -10.98
C ARG A 133 19.92 13.77 -11.83
N PHE A 134 20.97 13.15 -11.31
CA PHE A 134 21.62 12.01 -11.95
C PHE A 134 20.98 10.71 -11.44
N TYR A 135 20.78 9.78 -12.35
CA TYR A 135 20.41 8.39 -12.03
C TYR A 135 21.04 7.44 -13.05
N LEU A 136 21.19 6.17 -12.67
CA LEU A 136 21.62 5.13 -13.58
C LEU A 136 20.41 4.48 -14.22
N GLN A 137 20.45 4.29 -15.53
CA GLN A 137 19.47 3.51 -16.27
C GLN A 137 20.08 2.17 -16.67
N SER A 138 19.60 1.10 -16.04
CA SER A 138 20.08 -0.28 -16.22
C SER A 138 19.02 -1.10 -16.96
N THR A 139 19.42 -2.00 -17.84
CA THR A 139 18.46 -2.79 -18.65
C THR A 139 18.93 -4.23 -18.80
N GLY A 140 18.03 -5.17 -18.52
CA GLY A 140 18.26 -6.61 -18.62
C GLY A 140 18.67 -7.24 -17.29
N ALA A 141 18.36 -8.53 -17.14
CA ALA A 141 18.58 -9.30 -15.91
C ALA A 141 20.05 -9.36 -15.44
N GLY A 142 21.02 -9.19 -16.34
CA GLY A 142 22.46 -9.18 -16.01
C GLY A 142 23.04 -7.79 -15.74
N ALA A 143 22.20 -6.75 -15.63
CA ALA A 143 22.67 -5.40 -15.37
C ALA A 143 23.04 -5.18 -13.90
N ILE A 144 22.55 -6.01 -12.99
CA ILE A 144 22.90 -6.01 -11.57
C ILE A 144 23.34 -7.42 -11.22
N TRP A 145 24.48 -7.55 -10.56
CA TRP A 145 24.94 -8.84 -10.05
C TRP A 145 25.60 -8.67 -8.69
N TRP A 146 25.60 -9.74 -7.91
CA TRP A 146 26.25 -9.84 -6.61
C TRP A 146 26.82 -11.24 -6.45
N GLU A 147 27.83 -11.34 -5.59
CA GLU A 147 28.42 -12.61 -5.17
C GLU A 147 27.86 -13.01 -3.80
N ALA A 148 28.00 -14.29 -3.45
CA ALA A 148 27.43 -14.84 -2.21
C ALA A 148 28.08 -14.26 -0.94
N ASP A 149 29.31 -13.77 -1.04
CA ASP A 149 30.03 -13.05 0.02
C ASP A 149 29.61 -11.57 0.13
N GLY A 150 28.93 -11.03 -0.89
CA GLY A 150 28.33 -9.71 -0.87
C GLY A 150 27.01 -9.63 -0.10
N LEU A 151 26.45 -10.77 0.34
CA LEU A 151 25.23 -10.79 1.15
C LEU A 151 25.50 -10.24 2.57
N PRO A 152 24.57 -9.47 3.16
CA PRO A 152 24.77 -8.90 4.48
C PRO A 152 24.80 -9.99 5.57
N GLU A 153 25.62 -9.78 6.60
CA GLU A 153 25.48 -10.55 7.84
C GLU A 153 24.26 -10.04 8.62
N VAL A 154 23.14 -10.74 8.50
CA VAL A 154 21.89 -10.30 9.13
C VAL A 154 21.79 -10.85 10.55
N GLN A 155 21.69 -9.95 11.53
CA GLN A 155 21.44 -10.33 12.92
C GLN A 155 19.95 -10.64 13.13
N ARG A 156 19.64 -11.81 13.69
CA ARG A 156 18.29 -12.15 14.14
C ARG A 156 18.03 -11.61 15.54
N LEU A 157 16.98 -10.82 15.68
CA LEU A 157 16.58 -10.16 16.91
C LEU A 157 15.11 -10.46 17.24
N THR A 158 14.77 -10.38 18.53
CA THR A 158 13.37 -10.37 18.96
C THR A 158 12.87 -8.93 19.08
N LEU A 159 11.54 -8.73 19.08
CA LEU A 159 10.95 -7.41 19.32
C LEU A 159 11.35 -6.83 20.70
N SER A 160 11.55 -7.69 21.70
CA SER A 160 12.02 -7.26 23.01
C SER A 160 13.47 -6.75 22.98
N ASP A 161 14.34 -7.37 22.17
CA ASP A 161 15.72 -6.90 22.02
C ASP A 161 15.77 -5.49 21.40
N LEU A 162 14.95 -5.25 20.38
CA LEU A 162 14.80 -3.93 19.76
C LEU A 162 14.19 -2.90 20.72
N ALA A 163 13.24 -3.29 21.56
CA ALA A 163 12.57 -2.38 22.48
C ALA A 163 13.49 -1.83 23.57
N VAL A 164 14.52 -2.59 23.97
CA VAL A 164 15.46 -2.20 25.03
C VAL A 164 16.44 -1.12 24.56
N GLU A 165 16.99 -1.25 23.34
CA GLU A 165 18.02 -0.35 22.82
C GLU A 165 17.89 -0.16 21.29
N PRO A 166 16.82 0.51 20.82
CA PRO A 166 16.55 0.63 19.39
C PRO A 166 17.61 1.44 18.64
N GLU A 167 18.20 2.45 19.29
CA GLU A 167 19.24 3.31 18.70
C GLU A 167 20.48 2.53 18.25
N ARG A 168 20.78 1.41 18.90
CA ARG A 168 21.91 0.55 18.54
C ARG A 168 21.76 -0.07 17.16
N TYR A 169 20.53 -0.31 16.73
CA TYR A 169 20.20 -1.01 15.49
C TYR A 169 19.70 -0.05 14.40
N ALA A 170 19.77 1.26 14.64
CA ALA A 170 19.36 2.26 13.67
C ALA A 170 20.30 2.25 12.45
N GLY A 171 19.74 2.04 11.27
CA GLY A 171 20.51 1.90 10.02
C GLY A 171 21.18 0.53 9.82
N GLU A 172 21.06 -0.39 10.77
CA GLU A 172 21.49 -1.78 10.57
C GLU A 172 20.36 -2.62 9.96
N ILE A 173 20.74 -3.62 9.14
CA ILE A 173 19.81 -4.57 8.58
C ILE A 173 19.71 -5.75 9.53
N VAL A 174 18.51 -5.93 10.08
CA VAL A 174 18.21 -6.97 11.07
C VAL A 174 17.02 -7.78 10.61
N THR A 175 16.93 -9.00 11.11
CA THR A 175 15.76 -9.86 10.91
C THR A 175 15.01 -9.99 12.22
N ILE A 176 13.70 -9.71 12.18
CA ILE A 176 12.82 -9.85 13.33
C ILE A 176 11.75 -10.90 13.07
N THR A 177 11.36 -11.61 14.13
CA THR A 177 10.25 -12.57 14.08
C THR A 177 9.09 -12.06 14.94
N GLY A 178 7.88 -12.16 14.42
CA GLY A 178 6.67 -11.78 15.14
C GLY A 178 5.40 -12.19 14.40
N PHE A 179 4.27 -11.64 14.84
CA PHE A 179 2.96 -11.85 14.26
C PHE A 179 2.47 -10.55 13.63
N ILE A 180 1.99 -10.62 12.40
CA ILE A 180 1.47 -9.44 11.71
C ILE A 180 0.05 -9.13 12.18
N SER A 181 -0.26 -7.85 12.40
CA SER A 181 -1.55 -7.42 12.95
C SER A 181 -2.70 -7.42 11.93
N GLU A 182 -2.40 -7.22 10.66
CA GLU A 182 -3.38 -7.05 9.59
C GLU A 182 -2.92 -7.79 8.33
N ALA A 183 -3.88 -8.14 7.46
CA ALA A 183 -3.56 -8.82 6.22
C ALA A 183 -2.85 -7.89 5.22
N ILE A 184 -1.85 -8.40 4.51
CA ILE A 184 -1.17 -7.68 3.44
C ILE A 184 -1.59 -8.24 2.09
N ASN A 185 -2.04 -7.35 1.23
CA ASN A 185 -2.38 -7.65 -0.15
C ASN A 185 -1.14 -8.03 -0.97
N LYS A 186 -1.27 -9.13 -1.72
CA LYS A 186 -0.21 -9.66 -2.59
C LYS A 186 0.33 -8.66 -3.60
N ASP A 187 -0.49 -7.70 -4.05
CA ASP A 187 -0.19 -6.74 -5.11
C ASP A 187 0.06 -5.32 -4.58
N ALA A 188 -0.02 -5.09 -3.25
CA ALA A 188 0.11 -3.75 -2.69
C ALA A 188 1.58 -3.30 -2.56
N ILE A 189 1.91 -2.17 -3.19
CA ILE A 189 3.29 -1.64 -3.29
C ILE A 189 3.67 -0.79 -2.07
N TYR A 190 2.70 -0.14 -1.42
CA TYR A 190 2.93 0.66 -0.22
C TYR A 190 1.86 0.33 0.82
N THR A 191 2.29 -0.40 1.85
CA THR A 191 1.40 -0.86 2.91
C THR A 191 2.07 -0.61 4.25
N SER A 192 1.29 -0.21 5.25
CA SER A 192 1.71 -0.19 6.64
C SER A 192 1.04 -1.33 7.39
N ALA A 193 1.77 -1.97 8.29
CA ALA A 193 1.25 -2.97 9.23
C ALA A 193 1.87 -2.79 10.62
N TYR A 194 1.44 -3.56 11.61
CA TYR A 194 2.22 -3.76 12.84
C TYR A 194 2.72 -5.19 12.93
N ILE A 195 3.92 -5.34 13.48
CA ILE A 195 4.45 -6.63 13.92
C ILE A 195 4.41 -6.67 15.45
N THR A 196 3.97 -7.80 15.98
CA THR A 196 3.70 -8.00 17.41
C THR A 196 4.40 -9.25 17.94
N ASP A 197 4.67 -9.29 19.24
CA ASP A 197 5.28 -10.47 19.88
C ASP A 197 4.28 -11.61 20.15
N HIS A 198 2.98 -11.31 20.19
CA HIS A 198 1.90 -12.28 20.37
C HIS A 198 0.62 -11.82 19.64
N PRO A 199 -0.11 -12.72 18.95
CA PRO A 199 -1.37 -12.37 18.30
C PRO A 199 -2.42 -11.98 19.35
N GLY A 200 -3.07 -10.82 19.16
CA GLY A 200 -4.19 -10.33 19.99
C GLY A 200 -3.86 -9.82 21.41
N ASN A 201 -2.69 -10.11 21.98
CA ASN A 201 -2.29 -9.62 23.31
C ASN A 201 -0.79 -9.30 23.38
N ALA A 202 -0.38 -8.38 22.52
CA ALA A 202 1.01 -7.99 22.35
C ALA A 202 1.49 -7.10 23.52
N ALA A 203 2.66 -7.43 24.08
CA ALA A 203 3.34 -6.52 24.99
C ALA A 203 4.23 -5.52 24.22
N HIS A 204 4.76 -5.96 23.07
CA HIS A 204 5.59 -5.15 22.19
C HIS A 204 4.98 -5.14 20.79
N GLN A 205 4.90 -3.94 20.21
CA GLN A 205 4.47 -3.72 18.84
C GLN A 205 5.45 -2.77 18.15
N LEU A 206 5.73 -3.03 16.87
CA LEU A 206 6.55 -2.18 16.04
C LEU A 206 5.81 -1.91 14.73
N GLN A 207 5.78 -0.65 14.31
CA GLN A 207 5.20 -0.32 13.01
C GLN A 207 6.09 -0.87 11.91
N LEU A 208 5.48 -1.56 10.95
CA LEU A 208 6.09 -2.07 9.74
C LEU A 208 5.67 -1.20 8.55
N LEU A 209 6.64 -0.71 7.79
CA LEU A 209 6.44 -0.02 6.52
C LEU A 209 6.96 -0.92 5.40
N ILE A 210 6.03 -1.38 4.57
CA ILE A 210 6.29 -2.34 3.51
C ILE A 210 6.32 -1.59 2.19
N GLN A 211 7.46 -1.69 1.54
CA GLN A 211 7.69 -1.19 0.19
C GLN A 211 7.69 -2.39 -0.75
N SER A 212 7.11 -2.27 -1.94
CA SER A 212 6.91 -3.38 -2.88
C SER A 212 5.86 -4.42 -2.46
N ALA A 213 5.27 -5.03 -3.49
CA ALA A 213 4.33 -6.12 -3.37
C ALA A 213 5.01 -7.39 -2.83
N PRO A 214 4.43 -8.10 -1.84
CA PRO A 214 4.96 -9.37 -1.35
C PRO A 214 4.75 -10.52 -2.34
N GLY A 215 3.88 -10.37 -3.34
CA GLY A 215 3.57 -11.38 -4.35
C GLY A 215 2.67 -12.52 -3.85
N VAL A 216 2.48 -12.62 -2.53
CA VAL A 216 1.58 -13.56 -1.86
C VAL A 216 0.75 -12.83 -0.80
N TRP A 217 -0.46 -13.33 -0.54
CA TRP A 217 -1.26 -12.84 0.58
C TRP A 217 -0.60 -13.26 1.88
N ILE A 218 -0.44 -12.30 2.79
CA ILE A 218 0.02 -12.55 4.17
C ILE A 218 -1.18 -12.28 5.06
N GLU A 219 -1.70 -13.32 5.70
CA GLU A 219 -2.91 -13.20 6.54
C GLU A 219 -2.59 -12.56 7.89
N ALA A 220 -3.56 -11.84 8.46
CA ALA A 220 -3.49 -11.35 9.84
C ALA A 220 -3.20 -12.51 10.81
N ASP A 221 -2.48 -12.22 11.89
CA ASP A 221 -1.97 -13.18 12.88
C ASP A 221 -1.02 -14.24 12.30
N SER A 222 -0.57 -14.13 11.04
CA SER A 222 0.49 -14.99 10.51
C SER A 222 1.81 -14.70 11.22
N LYS A 223 2.54 -15.77 11.54
CA LYS A 223 3.91 -15.66 12.02
C LYS A 223 4.84 -15.38 10.84
N VAL A 224 5.60 -14.29 10.93
CA VAL A 224 6.49 -13.81 9.89
C VAL A 224 7.92 -13.60 10.40
N GLU A 225 8.88 -13.85 9.53
CA GLU A 225 10.28 -13.42 9.66
C GLU A 225 10.46 -12.26 8.67
N VAL A 226 10.84 -11.09 9.17
CA VAL A 226 10.91 -9.85 8.40
C VAL A 226 12.33 -9.32 8.44
N THR A 227 12.94 -9.10 7.28
CA THR A 227 14.27 -8.50 7.16
C THR A 227 14.19 -7.07 6.68
N GLY A 228 14.82 -6.15 7.39
CA GLY A 228 14.72 -4.72 7.08
C GLY A 228 15.56 -3.87 8.02
N MET A 229 15.27 -2.57 8.01
CA MET A 229 16.01 -1.57 8.78
C MET A 229 15.10 -0.81 9.74
N LEU A 230 15.62 -0.50 10.92
CA LEU A 230 14.94 0.35 11.89
C LEU A 230 15.23 1.83 11.59
N ASN A 231 14.17 2.63 11.48
CA ASN A 231 14.28 4.07 11.25
C ASN A 231 13.40 4.87 12.21
N TYR A 232 13.88 6.02 12.67
CA TYR A 232 13.11 6.91 13.54
C TYR A 232 12.31 7.91 12.69
N GLN A 233 10.98 7.84 12.79
CA GLN A 233 10.10 8.81 12.14
C GLN A 233 9.99 10.06 13.01
N GLU A 234 10.70 11.13 12.63
CA GLU A 234 10.63 12.42 13.35
C GLU A 234 9.22 13.03 13.35
N THR A 235 8.44 12.79 12.30
CA THR A 235 7.06 13.31 12.17
C THR A 235 6.10 12.71 13.19
N ASN A 236 6.23 11.41 13.45
CA ASN A 236 5.38 10.65 14.36
C ASN A 236 6.05 10.36 15.71
N LEU A 237 7.30 10.80 15.87
CA LEU A 237 8.18 10.57 17.03
C LEU A 237 8.24 9.09 17.46
N ARG A 238 8.25 8.17 16.49
CA ARG A 238 8.23 6.71 16.72
C ARG A 238 9.25 5.98 15.84
N TRP A 239 9.73 4.85 16.32
CA TRP A 239 10.50 3.91 15.50
C TRP A 239 9.56 3.14 14.56
N ALA A 240 9.98 2.98 13.31
CA ALA A 240 9.32 2.16 12.32
C ALA A 240 10.34 1.24 11.64
N PHE A 241 9.92 0.03 11.32
CA PHE A 241 10.71 -0.95 10.60
C PHE A 241 10.38 -0.87 9.13
N ILE A 242 11.37 -0.62 8.29
CA ILE A 242 11.20 -0.51 6.84
C ILE A 242 11.68 -1.82 6.22
N THR A 243 10.80 -2.47 5.45
CA THR A 243 11.06 -3.74 4.78
C THR A 243 10.61 -3.68 3.32
N GLN A 244 11.09 -4.62 2.50
CA GLN A 244 10.46 -4.91 1.22
C GLN A 244 9.44 -6.05 1.36
N GLY A 245 8.42 -6.08 0.51
CA GLY A 245 7.39 -7.13 0.49
C GLY A 245 7.98 -8.54 0.43
N PRO A 246 8.91 -8.85 -0.51
CA PRO A 246 9.52 -10.18 -0.60
C PRO A 246 10.45 -10.57 0.56
N GLU A 247 10.87 -9.61 1.38
CA GLU A 247 11.67 -9.85 2.60
C GLU A 247 10.80 -10.28 3.80
N ILE A 248 9.48 -10.38 3.60
CA ILE A 248 8.54 -10.92 4.58
C ILE A 248 8.32 -12.39 4.29
N ILE A 249 8.89 -13.25 5.12
CA ILE A 249 8.84 -14.70 4.97
C ILE A 249 7.82 -15.27 5.96
N LEU A 250 6.85 -16.02 5.46
CA LEU A 250 5.91 -16.78 6.29
C LEU A 250 6.64 -17.93 6.98
N VAL A 251 6.48 -18.02 8.31
CA VAL A 251 7.04 -19.12 9.09
C VAL A 251 6.07 -20.30 9.07
N ASP A 252 6.49 -21.42 8.48
CA ASP A 252 5.69 -22.63 8.36
C ASP A 252 5.21 -23.17 9.72
N GLY A 253 3.99 -23.71 9.74
CA GLY A 253 3.41 -24.43 10.88
C GLY A 253 2.33 -23.67 11.67
N TYR A 254 1.99 -22.44 11.28
CA TYR A 254 0.86 -21.70 11.84
C TYR A 254 -0.08 -21.22 10.71
N THR A 255 -1.30 -21.75 10.68
CA THR A 255 -2.37 -21.29 9.77
C THR A 255 -3.36 -20.45 10.57
N PRO A 256 -3.44 -19.13 10.33
CA PRO A 256 -4.41 -18.29 11.02
C PRO A 256 -5.82 -18.76 10.70
N GLN A 257 -6.71 -18.64 11.68
CA GLN A 257 -8.12 -18.95 11.50
C GLN A 257 -8.82 -17.73 10.89
N PRO A 258 -9.79 -17.93 9.98
CA PRO A 258 -10.60 -16.83 9.49
C PRO A 258 -11.27 -16.10 10.65
N LYS A 259 -11.26 -14.76 10.61
CA LYS A 259 -11.90 -13.97 11.64
C LYS A 259 -13.42 -14.02 11.50
N MET A 260 -14.11 -14.28 12.60
CA MET A 260 -15.56 -14.31 12.59
C MET A 260 -16.12 -12.89 12.67
N LEU A 261 -16.82 -12.46 11.62
CA LEU A 261 -17.50 -11.17 11.59
C LEU A 261 -18.85 -11.24 12.30
N GLU A 262 -19.22 -10.13 12.94
CA GLU A 262 -20.50 -9.97 13.60
C GLU A 262 -21.35 -8.91 12.89
N TRP A 263 -22.65 -9.18 12.74
CA TRP A 263 -23.61 -8.24 12.14
C TRP A 263 -23.73 -6.93 12.92
N ALA A 264 -23.58 -6.97 14.24
CA ALA A 264 -23.64 -5.77 15.08
C ALA A 264 -22.38 -4.88 14.94
N GLY A 265 -21.31 -5.41 14.36
CA GLY A 265 -20.02 -4.72 14.17
C GLY A 265 -19.77 -4.27 12.74
N GLU A 266 -20.80 -3.98 11.95
CA GLU A 266 -20.65 -3.57 10.53
C GLU A 266 -19.70 -2.38 10.35
N SER A 267 -19.75 -1.42 11.26
CA SER A 267 -18.85 -0.26 11.28
C SER A 267 -17.37 -0.62 11.44
N THR A 268 -17.07 -1.83 11.92
CA THR A 268 -15.70 -2.33 12.15
C THR A 268 -15.21 -3.28 11.07
N TRP A 269 -16.06 -3.70 10.12
CA TRP A 269 -15.64 -4.63 9.06
C TRP A 269 -14.52 -4.06 8.20
N SER A 270 -14.43 -2.74 8.06
CA SER A 270 -13.34 -2.08 7.35
C SER A 270 -11.95 -2.41 7.89
N TYR A 271 -11.81 -2.70 9.19
CA TYR A 271 -10.54 -3.13 9.76
C TYR A 271 -10.10 -4.52 9.28
N GLU A 272 -11.04 -5.32 8.78
CA GLU A 272 -10.78 -6.67 8.25
C GLU A 272 -10.70 -6.67 6.72
N SER A 273 -10.61 -5.49 6.09
CA SER A 273 -10.43 -5.40 4.63
C SER A 273 -9.22 -6.23 4.20
N GLY A 274 -9.39 -6.97 3.11
CA GLY A 274 -8.36 -7.85 2.57
C GLY A 274 -8.08 -9.09 3.42
N SER A 275 -8.69 -9.26 4.61
CA SER A 275 -8.44 -10.41 5.49
C SER A 275 -9.38 -11.58 5.19
N MET A 276 -8.96 -12.79 5.54
CA MET A 276 -9.83 -13.97 5.55
C MET A 276 -10.84 -13.90 6.69
N VAL A 277 -12.12 -13.93 6.35
CA VAL A 277 -13.23 -13.81 7.28
C VAL A 277 -14.24 -14.93 7.12
N SER A 278 -15.03 -15.16 8.17
CA SER A 278 -16.23 -16.01 8.14
C SER A 278 -17.42 -15.24 8.69
N MET A 279 -18.59 -15.40 8.04
CA MET A 279 -19.82 -14.78 8.48
C MET A 279 -21.02 -15.71 8.26
N ALA A 280 -21.82 -15.90 9.31
CA ALA A 280 -23.05 -16.68 9.23
C ALA A 280 -24.27 -15.77 9.00
N GLY A 281 -25.16 -16.17 8.09
CA GLY A 281 -26.40 -15.45 7.83
C GLY A 281 -27.37 -16.27 6.98
N THR A 282 -28.40 -15.61 6.45
CA THR A 282 -29.32 -16.23 5.49
C THR A 282 -28.91 -15.85 4.08
N VAL A 283 -28.56 -16.82 3.24
CA VAL A 283 -28.16 -16.53 1.86
C VAL A 283 -29.38 -16.44 0.96
N LEU A 284 -29.42 -15.40 0.13
CA LEU A 284 -30.41 -15.22 -0.92
C LEU A 284 -29.71 -15.14 -2.27
N ILE A 285 -30.17 -15.96 -3.20
CA ILE A 285 -29.62 -16.06 -4.54
C ILE A 285 -30.66 -15.52 -5.52
N SER A 286 -30.38 -14.38 -6.13
CA SER A 286 -31.24 -13.73 -7.11
C SER A 286 -30.42 -13.29 -8.31
N ASN A 287 -30.83 -13.65 -9.54
CA ASN A 287 -30.12 -13.30 -10.77
C ASN A 287 -28.61 -13.63 -10.74
N ASN A 288 -28.24 -14.80 -10.20
CA ASN A 288 -26.85 -15.23 -9.98
C ASN A 288 -26.04 -14.36 -9.01
N GLN A 289 -26.65 -13.41 -8.31
CA GLN A 289 -26.02 -12.63 -7.26
C GLN A 289 -26.38 -13.23 -5.90
N TRP A 290 -25.35 -13.54 -5.13
CA TRP A 290 -25.50 -14.05 -3.78
C TRP A 290 -25.37 -12.89 -2.79
N THR A 291 -26.32 -12.84 -1.86
CA THR A 291 -26.37 -11.85 -0.79
C THR A 291 -26.62 -12.57 0.52
N LEU A 292 -25.80 -12.29 1.53
CA LEU A 292 -25.98 -12.75 2.89
C LEU A 292 -26.74 -11.69 3.68
N PHE A 293 -27.79 -12.11 4.39
CA PHE A 293 -28.61 -11.25 5.23
C PHE A 293 -28.41 -11.56 6.71
N GLY A 294 -28.22 -10.51 7.49
CA GLY A 294 -28.18 -10.54 8.95
C GLY A 294 -29.56 -10.37 9.61
N PRO A 295 -29.63 -10.52 10.94
CA PRO A 295 -30.87 -10.43 11.71
C PRO A 295 -31.60 -9.08 11.60
N ASN A 296 -30.86 -7.99 11.40
CA ASN A 296 -31.39 -6.61 11.37
C ASN A 296 -31.62 -6.08 9.95
N GLY A 297 -31.49 -6.91 8.92
CA GLY A 297 -31.63 -6.50 7.52
C GLY A 297 -30.34 -6.02 6.85
N ASN A 298 -29.24 -5.89 7.61
CA ASN A 298 -27.91 -5.63 7.08
C ASN A 298 -27.53 -6.73 6.07
N MET A 299 -26.83 -6.33 5.02
CA MET A 299 -26.54 -7.19 3.89
C MET A 299 -25.07 -7.12 3.48
N MET A 300 -24.56 -8.27 3.05
CA MET A 300 -23.21 -8.45 2.54
C MET A 300 -23.30 -9.25 1.25
N CYS A 301 -22.48 -8.94 0.25
CA CYS A 301 -22.45 -9.77 -0.95
C CYS A 301 -21.54 -10.98 -0.75
N ILE A 302 -21.84 -12.07 -1.46
CA ILE A 302 -20.98 -13.24 -1.52
C ILE A 302 -20.57 -13.41 -2.98
N LEU A 303 -19.28 -13.62 -3.21
CA LEU A 303 -18.77 -14.08 -4.49
C LEU A 303 -18.39 -15.56 -4.32
N PRO A 304 -19.32 -16.47 -4.65
CA PRO A 304 -19.13 -17.90 -4.46
C PRO A 304 -18.05 -18.46 -5.39
N THR A 305 -17.47 -19.60 -5.04
CA THR A 305 -16.68 -20.41 -5.97
C THR A 305 -17.59 -21.20 -6.93
N ASP A 306 -17.02 -21.76 -7.99
CA ASP A 306 -17.74 -22.69 -8.88
C ASP A 306 -18.28 -23.92 -8.12
N GLU A 307 -17.57 -24.36 -7.08
CA GLU A 307 -17.99 -25.44 -6.19
C GLU A 307 -19.23 -25.03 -5.38
N ASP A 308 -19.22 -23.83 -4.78
CA ASP A 308 -20.36 -23.29 -4.05
C ASP A 308 -21.60 -23.18 -4.93
N ILE A 309 -21.45 -22.71 -6.17
CA ILE A 309 -22.55 -22.62 -7.15
C ILE A 309 -23.14 -24.00 -7.44
N THR A 310 -22.27 -25.00 -7.65
CA THR A 310 -22.69 -26.38 -7.91
C THR A 310 -23.40 -27.00 -6.70
N ASN A 311 -22.88 -26.74 -5.50
CA ASN A 311 -23.45 -27.21 -4.24
C ASN A 311 -24.78 -26.53 -3.94
N ALA A 312 -24.94 -25.24 -4.23
CA ALA A 312 -26.21 -24.53 -4.05
C ALA A 312 -27.33 -25.08 -4.93
N ALA A 313 -27.01 -25.43 -6.19
CA ALA A 313 -27.98 -26.03 -7.10
C ALA A 313 -28.44 -27.42 -6.63
N THR A 314 -27.57 -28.15 -5.93
CA THR A 314 -27.83 -29.53 -5.47
C THR A 314 -28.51 -29.55 -4.11
N ASN A 315 -28.08 -28.69 -3.18
CA ASN A 315 -28.49 -28.71 -1.77
C ASN A 315 -29.52 -27.63 -1.42
N GLY A 316 -29.84 -26.72 -2.34
CA GLY A 316 -30.88 -25.71 -2.17
C GLY A 316 -30.52 -24.63 -1.14
N TYR A 317 -29.47 -23.85 -1.41
CA TYR A 317 -29.00 -22.81 -0.47
C TYR A 317 -29.90 -21.57 -0.40
N ASN A 318 -30.70 -21.30 -1.43
CA ASN A 318 -31.50 -20.07 -1.46
C ASN A 318 -32.53 -20.02 -0.33
N GLY A 319 -32.37 -19.05 0.59
CA GLY A 319 -33.18 -18.87 1.79
C GLY A 319 -32.75 -19.74 2.97
N SER A 320 -31.61 -20.43 2.91
CA SER A 320 -31.08 -21.22 4.02
C SER A 320 -30.04 -20.46 4.84
N ALA A 321 -29.80 -20.93 6.07
CA ALA A 321 -28.61 -20.53 6.82
C ALA A 321 -27.36 -20.97 6.05
N PHE A 322 -26.38 -20.07 5.95
CA PHE A 322 -25.13 -20.28 5.25
C PHE A 322 -24.02 -19.55 6.00
N GLU A 323 -22.87 -20.20 6.11
CA GLU A 323 -21.65 -19.60 6.64
C GLU A 323 -20.73 -19.33 5.46
N ALA A 324 -20.60 -18.04 5.11
CA ALA A 324 -19.74 -17.60 4.03
C ALA A 324 -18.32 -17.42 4.58
N THR A 325 -17.36 -18.10 3.98
CA THR A 325 -15.93 -17.95 4.31
C THR A 325 -15.17 -17.53 3.07
N GLY A 326 -14.30 -16.54 3.21
CA GLY A 326 -13.53 -15.98 2.09
C GLY A 326 -12.87 -14.67 2.48
N ARG A 327 -12.31 -13.96 1.51
CA ARG A 327 -11.64 -12.68 1.74
C ARG A 327 -12.64 -11.53 1.74
N LEU A 328 -12.57 -10.65 2.74
CA LEU A 328 -13.42 -9.47 2.77
C LEU A 328 -12.89 -8.41 1.79
N MET A 329 -13.69 -8.06 0.79
CA MET A 329 -13.31 -7.14 -0.28
C MET A 329 -14.44 -6.16 -0.56
N TRP A 330 -14.13 -4.94 -0.99
CA TRP A 330 -15.13 -3.99 -1.43
C TRP A 330 -15.54 -4.27 -2.87
N ASN A 331 -16.85 -4.33 -3.14
CA ASN A 331 -17.36 -4.43 -4.50
C ASN A 331 -17.85 -3.06 -4.96
N ASP A 332 -17.17 -2.48 -5.96
CA ASP A 332 -17.47 -1.11 -6.41
C ASP A 332 -18.85 -1.01 -7.08
N ASP A 333 -19.20 -1.98 -7.93
CA ASP A 333 -20.48 -2.03 -8.65
C ASP A 333 -21.69 -2.10 -7.72
N ARG A 334 -21.57 -2.82 -6.60
CA ARG A 334 -22.63 -2.98 -5.60
C ARG A 334 -22.52 -1.99 -4.45
N SER A 335 -21.41 -1.25 -4.36
CA SER A 335 -21.08 -0.31 -3.27
C SER A 335 -21.31 -0.92 -1.88
N MET A 336 -20.80 -2.14 -1.68
CA MET A 336 -20.97 -2.90 -0.44
C MET A 336 -19.81 -3.88 -0.21
N TRP A 337 -19.65 -4.32 1.04
CA TRP A 337 -18.70 -5.37 1.40
C TRP A 337 -19.12 -6.74 0.87
N CYS A 338 -18.13 -7.47 0.35
CA CYS A 338 -18.26 -8.80 -0.24
C CYS A 338 -17.32 -9.79 0.45
N ILE A 339 -17.80 -10.99 0.75
CA ILE A 339 -16.93 -12.15 1.02
C ILE A 339 -16.63 -12.83 -0.32
N ASP A 340 -15.36 -12.77 -0.75
CA ASP A 340 -14.87 -13.47 -1.93
C ASP A 340 -14.25 -14.81 -1.57
N ALA A 341 -14.96 -15.88 -1.90
CA ALA A 341 -14.48 -17.25 -1.72
C ALA A 341 -13.35 -17.61 -2.72
N ASN A 342 -13.10 -16.77 -3.75
CA ASN A 342 -12.03 -16.96 -4.74
C ASN A 342 -10.70 -16.29 -4.34
N ASN A 343 -10.53 -15.93 -3.05
CA ASN A 343 -9.31 -15.37 -2.46
C ASN A 343 -8.83 -14.05 -3.09
N GLY A 344 -9.74 -13.15 -3.43
CA GLY A 344 -9.44 -11.83 -4.01
C GLY A 344 -9.31 -11.83 -5.54
N ASN A 345 -9.67 -12.93 -6.21
CA ASN A 345 -9.67 -13.02 -7.68
C ASN A 345 -11.07 -12.82 -8.29
N GLY A 346 -12.07 -12.45 -7.47
CA GLY A 346 -13.39 -12.07 -7.95
C GLY A 346 -13.38 -10.80 -8.80
N THR A 347 -14.39 -10.63 -9.65
CA THR A 347 -14.50 -9.46 -10.54
C THR A 347 -14.99 -8.22 -9.78
N ASN A 348 -14.46 -7.04 -10.15
CA ASN A 348 -14.85 -5.74 -9.59
C ASN A 348 -14.70 -5.66 -8.06
N LEU A 349 -13.65 -6.32 -7.56
CA LEU A 349 -13.23 -6.28 -6.18
C LEU A 349 -12.05 -5.33 -6.03
N ILE A 350 -12.08 -4.57 -4.94
CA ILE A 350 -11.03 -3.67 -4.52
C ILE A 350 -10.77 -3.97 -3.05
N ASP A 351 -9.49 -3.92 -2.66
CA ASP A 351 -9.08 -3.87 -1.26
C ASP A 351 -8.77 -2.40 -0.93
N PRO A 352 -9.71 -1.65 -0.31
CA PRO A 352 -9.52 -0.24 -0.06
C PRO A 352 -8.33 0.01 0.86
N MET A 353 -7.51 1.01 0.54
CA MET A 353 -6.39 1.37 1.40
C MET A 353 -6.88 2.02 2.70
N SER A 354 -6.21 1.72 3.81
CA SER A 354 -6.44 2.46 5.05
C SER A 354 -5.88 3.89 4.96
N ALA A 355 -6.36 4.78 5.84
CA ALA A 355 -5.77 6.12 5.98
C ALA A 355 -4.27 6.07 6.34
N MET A 356 -3.83 5.02 7.05
CA MET A 356 -2.42 4.82 7.40
C MET A 356 -1.57 4.46 6.18
N SER A 357 -2.03 3.50 5.36
CA SER A 357 -1.37 3.15 4.11
C SER A 357 -1.31 4.33 3.15
N MET A 358 -2.36 5.15 3.09
CA MET A 358 -2.34 6.38 2.31
C MET A 358 -1.30 7.39 2.83
N GLN A 359 -1.21 7.59 4.15
CA GLN A 359 -0.19 8.45 4.73
C GLN A 359 1.22 7.93 4.42
N ALA A 360 1.44 6.62 4.54
CA ALA A 360 2.71 5.98 4.20
C ALA A 360 3.08 6.26 2.73
N MET A 361 2.13 6.09 1.81
CA MET A 361 2.33 6.37 0.38
C MET A 361 2.65 7.85 0.11
N LEU A 362 1.89 8.78 0.70
CA LEU A 362 2.12 10.22 0.59
C LEU A 362 3.50 10.62 1.13
N SER A 363 3.98 9.96 2.19
CA SER A 363 5.30 10.23 2.77
C SER A 363 6.45 9.65 1.93
N ALA A 364 6.24 8.48 1.33
CA ALA A 364 7.27 7.77 0.58
C ALA A 364 7.45 8.34 -0.83
N ASN A 365 6.37 8.76 -1.49
CA ASN A 365 6.43 9.21 -2.88
C ASN A 365 5.41 10.32 -3.23
N PRO A 366 5.51 11.50 -2.61
CA PRO A 366 4.54 12.59 -2.84
C PRO A 366 4.54 13.10 -4.29
N ALA A 367 5.71 13.15 -4.93
CA ALA A 367 5.86 13.73 -6.26
C ALA A 367 5.10 12.94 -7.34
N SER A 368 5.15 11.61 -7.30
CA SER A 368 4.47 10.77 -8.29
C SER A 368 2.95 10.92 -8.23
N MET A 369 2.40 11.08 -7.03
CA MET A 369 0.96 11.23 -6.83
C MET A 369 0.44 12.55 -7.39
N LEU A 370 1.31 13.56 -7.51
CA LEU A 370 0.99 14.84 -8.14
C LEU A 370 1.24 14.85 -9.65
N GLU A 371 2.05 13.92 -10.18
CA GLU A 371 2.31 13.78 -11.62
C GLU A 371 1.09 13.21 -12.37
N ASP A 372 0.30 12.35 -11.73
CA ASP A 372 -0.98 11.85 -12.26
C ASP A 372 -2.17 12.26 -11.37
N PRO A 373 -2.67 13.50 -11.50
CA PRO A 373 -3.74 14.02 -10.66
C PRO A 373 -5.11 13.35 -10.90
N ASN A 374 -5.24 12.52 -11.94
CA ASN A 374 -6.48 11.81 -12.25
C ASN A 374 -6.49 10.38 -11.70
N LYS A 375 -5.38 9.90 -11.13
CA LYS A 375 -5.31 8.57 -10.52
C LYS A 375 -6.21 8.52 -9.29
N VAL A 376 -7.17 7.60 -9.33
CA VAL A 376 -8.15 7.39 -8.26
C VAL A 376 -7.63 6.33 -7.30
N TYR A 377 -7.71 6.63 -6.01
CA TYR A 377 -7.42 5.73 -4.90
C TYR A 377 -8.70 5.49 -4.11
N THR A 378 -9.01 4.22 -3.84
CA THR A 378 -10.13 3.84 -2.98
C THR A 378 -9.62 3.68 -1.55
N LEU A 379 -10.19 4.42 -0.61
CA LEU A 379 -9.84 4.36 0.80
C LEU A 379 -11.00 3.87 1.64
N SER A 380 -10.70 3.06 2.65
CA SER A 380 -11.59 2.83 3.79
C SER A 380 -11.05 3.60 5.00
N THR A 381 -11.87 4.47 5.57
CA THR A 381 -11.45 5.42 6.61
C THR A 381 -12.63 5.88 7.46
N PHE A 382 -12.34 6.66 8.50
CA PHE A 382 -13.35 7.30 9.35
C PHE A 382 -13.20 8.82 9.28
N MET A 383 -14.30 9.51 9.54
CA MET A 383 -14.28 10.97 9.71
C MET A 383 -13.71 11.35 11.07
N GLN A 384 -12.76 12.28 11.10
CA GLN A 384 -12.20 12.75 12.39
C GLN A 384 -13.21 13.53 13.22
N TYR A 385 -14.04 14.35 12.56
CA TYR A 385 -15.02 15.23 13.18
C TYR A 385 -16.33 15.17 12.41
N ALA A 386 -17.41 15.54 13.09
CA ALA A 386 -18.69 15.75 12.45
C ALA A 386 -18.54 16.83 11.37
N PHE A 387 -19.08 16.55 10.20
CA PHE A 387 -18.75 17.30 9.00
C PHE A 387 -20.01 17.83 8.35
N GLU A 388 -20.12 19.16 8.32
CA GLU A 388 -21.33 19.88 7.95
C GLU A 388 -21.64 19.74 6.44
N PRO A 389 -22.91 19.77 6.02
CA PRO A 389 -23.26 19.69 4.60
C PRO A 389 -22.62 20.79 3.73
N LEU A 390 -22.39 21.99 4.29
CA LEU A 390 -21.79 23.13 3.61
C LEU A 390 -20.26 23.21 3.75
N ASP A 391 -19.69 22.42 4.65
CA ASP A 391 -18.24 22.38 4.80
C ASP A 391 -17.62 21.60 3.64
N THR A 392 -16.44 22.07 3.23
CA THR A 392 -15.68 21.50 2.11
C THR A 392 -14.40 20.82 2.56
N ASP A 393 -13.91 21.09 3.77
CA ASP A 393 -12.58 20.66 4.22
C ASP A 393 -12.62 19.86 5.52
N GLY A 394 -12.00 18.67 5.52
CA GLY A 394 -11.95 17.82 6.70
C GLY A 394 -10.70 16.94 6.77
N TYR A 395 -10.77 15.95 7.64
CA TYR A 395 -9.69 14.98 7.86
C TYR A 395 -10.24 13.56 7.94
N PHE A 396 -9.57 12.67 7.22
CA PHE A 396 -9.71 11.23 7.32
C PHE A 396 -8.76 10.66 8.36
N VAL A 397 -9.22 9.64 9.08
CA VAL A 397 -8.47 8.97 10.15
C VAL A 397 -8.53 7.45 10.06
N ASP A 398 -7.58 6.80 10.73
CA ASP A 398 -7.39 5.35 10.75
C ASP A 398 -8.20 4.62 11.83
N SER A 399 -8.96 5.33 12.68
CA SER A 399 -9.84 4.70 13.67
C SER A 399 -11.14 5.47 13.90
N GLN A 400 -12.20 4.75 14.22
CA GLN A 400 -13.51 5.31 14.55
C GLN A 400 -13.46 6.18 15.81
N THR A 401 -12.76 5.73 16.85
CA THR A 401 -12.62 6.48 18.10
C THR A 401 -11.33 7.30 18.07
N TYR A 402 -11.39 8.54 18.57
CA TYR A 402 -10.21 9.38 18.72
C TYR A 402 -9.21 8.74 19.68
N THR A 403 -7.97 8.59 19.23
CA THR A 403 -6.83 8.12 20.01
C THR A 403 -5.66 9.09 19.86
N PHE A 404 -4.80 9.16 20.88
CA PHE A 404 -3.58 9.95 20.77
C PHE A 404 -2.62 9.27 19.76
N GLY A 405 -2.11 10.04 18.80
CA GLY A 405 -1.25 9.50 17.72
C GLY A 405 -2.01 8.96 16.50
N GLN A 406 -3.32 9.18 16.43
CA GLN A 406 -4.16 8.80 15.28
C GLN A 406 -3.64 9.40 13.97
N THR A 407 -3.57 8.58 12.92
CA THR A 407 -3.13 9.02 11.59
C THR A 407 -4.18 9.93 10.99
N ARG A 408 -3.76 11.08 10.45
CA ARG A 408 -4.66 12.06 9.83
C ARG A 408 -4.23 12.39 8.41
N VAL A 409 -5.18 12.37 7.49
CA VAL A 409 -4.96 12.81 6.11
C VAL A 409 -6.00 13.87 5.75
N ALA A 410 -5.53 15.03 5.29
CA ALA A 410 -6.43 16.13 4.92
C ALA A 410 -7.20 15.80 3.64
N MET A 411 -8.49 16.15 3.62
CA MET A 411 -9.36 15.92 2.48
C MET A 411 -10.26 17.13 2.19
N SER A 412 -10.81 17.15 0.98
CA SER A 412 -11.80 18.12 0.55
C SER A 412 -12.89 17.49 -0.31
N PHE A 413 -14.13 17.94 -0.10
CA PHE A 413 -15.29 17.58 -0.91
C PHE A 413 -15.54 18.66 -1.97
N PRO A 414 -15.63 18.30 -3.25
CA PRO A 414 -15.81 19.25 -4.34
C PRO A 414 -17.23 19.84 -4.41
N ALA A 415 -18.19 19.28 -3.67
CA ALA A 415 -19.58 19.73 -3.67
C ALA A 415 -20.20 19.73 -2.26
N THR A 416 -21.11 20.69 -2.05
CA THR A 416 -21.97 20.74 -0.87
C THR A 416 -22.89 19.53 -0.84
N ARG A 417 -23.06 18.95 0.34
CA ARG A 417 -23.94 17.82 0.59
C ARG A 417 -25.24 18.30 1.20
N THR A 418 -26.18 17.39 1.40
CA THR A 418 -27.46 17.66 2.08
C THR A 418 -27.51 17.09 3.49
N GLU A 419 -26.61 16.17 3.83
CA GLU A 419 -26.60 15.42 5.07
C GLU A 419 -25.26 15.56 5.79
N TRP A 420 -25.29 15.44 7.12
CA TRP A 420 -24.11 15.42 7.97
C TRP A 420 -23.40 14.08 7.85
N ILE A 421 -22.07 14.09 7.99
CA ILE A 421 -21.31 12.88 8.28
C ILE A 421 -20.84 12.98 9.73
N GLU A 422 -21.18 12.01 10.57
CA GLU A 422 -20.83 12.07 11.99
C GLU A 422 -19.34 11.82 12.25
N SER A 423 -18.87 12.36 13.37
CA SER A 423 -17.54 12.06 13.89
C SER A 423 -17.41 10.56 14.13
N GLY A 424 -16.37 9.92 13.60
CA GLY A 424 -16.16 8.48 13.69
C GLY A 424 -17.05 7.64 12.76
N GLN A 425 -17.84 8.26 11.87
CA GLN A 425 -18.56 7.52 10.83
C GLN A 425 -17.55 6.90 9.85
N GLY A 426 -17.69 5.60 9.60
CA GLY A 426 -16.91 4.89 8.58
C GLY A 426 -17.39 5.25 7.18
N LEU A 427 -16.45 5.34 6.24
CA LEU A 427 -16.75 5.52 4.83
C LEU A 427 -15.72 4.82 3.93
N VAL A 428 -16.18 4.45 2.74
CA VAL A 428 -15.30 4.08 1.61
C VAL A 428 -15.37 5.22 0.59
N ALA A 429 -14.24 5.83 0.28
CA ALA A 429 -14.16 6.99 -0.60
C ALA A 429 -13.19 6.76 -1.76
N ASN A 430 -13.61 7.16 -2.96
CA ASN A 430 -12.70 7.31 -4.09
C ASN A 430 -12.15 8.73 -4.11
N VAL A 431 -10.84 8.86 -4.06
CA VAL A 431 -10.16 10.16 -3.98
C VAL A 431 -9.08 10.28 -5.04
N THR A 432 -8.75 11.52 -5.39
CA THR A 432 -7.51 11.85 -6.10
C THR A 432 -6.61 12.69 -5.20
N VAL A 433 -5.31 12.80 -5.52
CA VAL A 433 -4.37 13.63 -4.76
C VAL A 433 -4.15 14.94 -5.49
N ALA A 434 -4.22 16.04 -4.75
CA ALA A 434 -3.92 17.38 -5.26
C ALA A 434 -3.03 18.15 -4.30
N TRP A 435 -2.31 19.14 -4.83
CA TRP A 435 -1.59 20.12 -4.03
C TRP A 435 -2.52 21.30 -3.74
N ASP A 436 -2.67 21.66 -2.46
CA ASP A 436 -3.41 22.84 -2.02
C ASP A 436 -2.42 24.01 -1.84
N ASP A 437 -2.46 24.97 -2.77
CA ASP A 437 -1.58 26.14 -2.76
C ASP A 437 -1.86 27.10 -1.59
N GLU A 438 -3.10 27.14 -1.08
CA GLU A 438 -3.47 28.04 0.01
C GLU A 438 -2.92 27.52 1.35
N LYS A 439 -3.01 26.20 1.54
CA LYS A 439 -2.55 25.53 2.77
C LYS A 439 -1.13 24.97 2.68
N MET A 440 -0.51 25.03 1.49
CA MET A 440 0.83 24.50 1.21
C MET A 440 1.00 23.04 1.63
N MET A 441 0.00 22.21 1.32
CA MET A 441 -0.03 20.80 1.71
C MET A 441 -0.71 19.94 0.64
N MET A 442 -0.35 18.66 0.59
CA MET A 442 -1.11 17.68 -0.20
C MET A 442 -2.45 17.39 0.46
N ARG A 443 -3.46 17.15 -0.37
CA ARG A 443 -4.84 16.98 0.04
C ARG A 443 -5.56 15.97 -0.85
N LEU A 444 -6.45 15.20 -0.24
CA LEU A 444 -7.30 14.24 -0.93
C LEU A 444 -8.56 14.92 -1.45
N MET A 445 -8.82 14.84 -2.74
CA MET A 445 -10.03 15.36 -3.37
C MET A 445 -11.03 14.21 -3.50
N VAL A 446 -12.11 14.25 -2.71
CA VAL A 446 -13.11 13.19 -2.67
C VAL A 446 -13.98 13.26 -3.92
N GLN A 447 -13.96 12.23 -4.76
CA GLN A 447 -14.78 12.16 -5.98
C GLN A 447 -16.17 11.61 -5.68
N ASN A 448 -16.23 10.50 -4.95
CA ASN A 448 -17.45 9.89 -4.44
C ASN A 448 -17.14 9.13 -3.15
N TYR A 449 -18.18 8.80 -2.38
CA TYR A 449 -18.06 8.07 -1.14
C TYR A 449 -19.34 7.30 -0.81
N GLN A 450 -19.19 6.26 0.00
CA GLN A 450 -20.27 5.48 0.58
C GLN A 450 -20.06 5.42 2.09
N LEU A 451 -21.10 5.70 2.89
CA LEU A 451 -21.05 5.51 4.33
C LEU A 451 -21.13 4.02 4.65
N VAL A 452 -20.35 3.59 5.65
CA VAL A 452 -20.27 2.20 6.11
C VAL A 452 -20.75 2.12 7.55
N GLY A 453 -21.73 1.25 7.79
CA GLY A 453 -22.37 1.07 9.09
C GLY A 453 -23.19 2.27 9.55
N ASP A 454 -23.82 2.09 10.71
CA ASP A 454 -24.60 3.15 11.35
C ASP A 454 -23.69 4.25 11.95
N PRO A 455 -24.18 5.50 12.05
CA PRO A 455 -23.46 6.56 12.73
C PRO A 455 -23.21 6.23 14.19
N PRO A 456 -22.06 6.68 14.76
CA PRO A 456 -21.83 6.55 16.19
C PRO A 456 -22.96 7.16 17.01
N GLU A 457 -23.26 6.50 18.14
CA GLU A 457 -24.29 6.94 19.06
C GLU A 457 -24.03 8.37 19.58
N PRO A 458 -25.09 9.16 19.85
CA PRO A 458 -24.92 10.53 20.30
C PRO A 458 -24.19 10.61 21.65
N GLN A 459 -23.36 11.64 21.82
CA GLN A 459 -22.63 11.85 23.07
C GLN A 459 -23.56 12.38 24.17
N SER A 460 -23.53 11.77 25.35
CA SER A 460 -24.23 12.28 26.53
C SER A 460 -23.59 13.54 27.09
N LEU A 461 -24.35 14.63 27.16
CA LEU A 461 -23.96 15.85 27.87
C LEU A 461 -24.44 15.79 29.32
N LEU A 462 -23.56 16.15 30.25
CA LEU A 462 -23.93 16.32 31.65
C LEU A 462 -24.13 17.80 31.95
N TRP A 463 -25.19 18.11 32.69
CA TRP A 463 -25.46 19.47 33.17
C TRP A 463 -24.35 20.06 34.04
N ASP A 464 -23.52 19.21 34.64
CA ASP A 464 -22.42 19.63 35.52
C ASP A 464 -21.14 20.00 34.75
N ASP A 465 -21.01 19.60 33.48
CA ASP A 465 -19.81 19.86 32.66
C ASP A 465 -19.70 21.33 32.25
N GLY A 466 -20.85 22.01 32.11
CA GLY A 466 -20.94 23.43 31.77
C GLY A 466 -20.53 23.77 30.33
N ALA A 467 -20.65 25.04 29.96
CA ALA A 467 -20.51 25.50 28.57
C ALA A 467 -19.11 25.25 27.95
N THR A 468 -18.04 25.30 28.74
CA THR A 468 -16.67 25.06 28.23
C THR A 468 -16.51 23.63 27.75
N GLN A 469 -17.00 22.65 28.52
CA GLN A 469 -16.91 21.25 28.15
C GLN A 469 -17.87 20.91 27.01
N TRP A 470 -19.09 21.46 27.05
CA TRP A 470 -20.04 21.33 25.94
C TRP A 470 -19.52 21.93 24.63
N GLY A 471 -18.62 22.92 24.69
CA GLY A 471 -17.95 23.48 23.53
C GLY A 471 -17.18 22.45 22.71
N TYR A 472 -16.70 21.35 23.31
CA TYR A 472 -16.05 20.25 22.60
C TYR A 472 -17.04 19.36 21.82
N ALA A 473 -18.33 19.40 22.18
CA ALA A 473 -19.40 18.67 21.50
C ALA A 473 -20.13 19.55 20.45
N LYS A 474 -19.61 20.74 20.16
CA LYS A 474 -20.20 21.63 19.15
C LYS A 474 -20.26 20.93 17.79
N ASN A 475 -21.40 21.08 17.09
CA ASN A 475 -21.67 20.47 15.78
C ASN A 475 -21.66 18.93 15.80
N THR A 476 -21.74 18.30 16.98
CA THR A 476 -21.85 16.84 17.11
C THR A 476 -23.23 16.45 17.60
N HIS A 477 -23.70 15.27 17.25
CA HIS A 477 -24.96 14.76 17.75
C HIS A 477 -24.84 14.44 19.24
N VAL A 478 -25.69 15.05 20.06
CA VAL A 478 -25.66 14.95 21.53
C VAL A 478 -27.00 14.52 22.09
N LEU A 479 -26.95 13.92 23.29
CA LEU A 479 -28.11 13.62 24.10
C LEU A 479 -28.01 14.35 25.45
N ILE A 480 -29.12 14.94 25.90
CA ILE A 480 -29.21 15.62 27.19
C ILE A 480 -30.59 15.42 27.81
N ASN A 481 -30.61 15.13 29.11
CA ASN A 481 -31.88 14.95 29.82
C ASN A 481 -32.43 16.28 30.28
N GLY A 482 -33.73 16.49 30.14
CA GLY A 482 -34.38 17.63 30.76
C GLY A 482 -35.84 17.76 30.39
N LYS A 483 -36.43 18.83 30.94
CA LYS A 483 -37.84 19.15 30.74
C LYS A 483 -37.97 20.34 29.80
N ALA A 484 -38.67 20.15 28.67
CA ALA A 484 -38.96 21.25 27.76
C ALA A 484 -40.10 22.12 28.31
N VAL A 485 -39.90 23.43 28.25
CA VAL A 485 -40.86 24.45 28.67
C VAL A 485 -40.92 25.52 27.60
N LEU A 486 -42.13 25.89 27.19
CA LEU A 486 -42.36 27.01 26.28
C LEU A 486 -42.36 28.31 27.07
N GLU A 487 -41.49 29.22 26.69
CA GLU A 487 -41.43 30.60 27.17
C GLU A 487 -41.80 31.59 26.06
N ASP A 488 -41.90 32.87 26.40
CA ASP A 488 -42.37 33.93 25.49
C ASP A 488 -41.52 34.06 24.21
N ASP A 489 -40.24 33.66 24.24
CA ASP A 489 -39.29 33.78 23.14
C ASP A 489 -38.82 32.43 22.54
N GLY A 490 -39.41 31.31 22.99
CA GLY A 490 -39.17 29.99 22.42
C GLY A 490 -39.15 28.86 23.45
N TRP A 491 -38.72 27.69 22.99
CA TRP A 491 -38.62 26.51 23.84
C TRP A 491 -37.26 26.46 24.56
N TYR A 492 -37.30 26.08 25.83
CA TYR A 492 -36.13 25.89 26.68
C TYR A 492 -36.16 24.52 27.32
N LEU A 493 -35.00 23.88 27.40
CA LEU A 493 -34.80 22.66 28.15
C LEU A 493 -34.23 23.00 29.52
N TYR A 494 -34.93 22.61 30.58
CA TYR A 494 -34.51 22.83 31.95
C TYR A 494 -33.93 21.57 32.59
N ARG A 495 -32.86 21.75 33.37
CA ARG A 495 -32.35 20.70 34.27
C ARG A 495 -33.36 20.44 35.38
N ASP A 496 -33.64 19.17 35.65
CA ASP A 496 -34.53 18.79 36.74
C ASP A 496 -34.06 19.34 38.09
N GLY A 497 -34.97 20.01 38.80
CA GLY A 497 -34.70 20.60 40.12
C GLY A 497 -33.78 21.81 40.13
N SER A 498 -33.48 22.41 38.97
CA SER A 498 -32.59 23.57 38.82
C SER A 498 -33.21 24.64 37.91
N SER A 499 -32.64 25.85 37.95
CA SER A 499 -32.97 26.95 37.02
C SER A 499 -32.00 27.04 35.83
N GLN A 500 -31.08 26.08 35.69
CA GLN A 500 -30.21 25.98 34.53
C GLN A 500 -31.03 25.54 33.32
N SER A 501 -30.85 26.24 32.20
CA SER A 501 -31.55 25.94 30.95
C SER A 501 -30.67 26.11 29.72
N ILE A 502 -31.10 25.47 28.63
CA ILE A 502 -30.60 25.70 27.28
C ILE A 502 -31.78 26.02 26.36
N ARG A 503 -31.55 26.88 25.38
CA ARG A 503 -32.57 27.17 24.37
C ARG A 503 -32.60 26.04 23.35
N LEU A 504 -33.79 25.55 23.02
CA LEU A 504 -34.00 24.53 22.00
C LEU A 504 -34.34 25.19 20.67
N ASN A 505 -33.69 24.71 19.61
CA ASN A 505 -34.13 24.95 18.23
C ASN A 505 -34.74 23.63 17.73
N LEU A 506 -36.04 23.65 17.45
CA LEU A 506 -36.81 22.44 17.23
C LEU A 506 -37.08 22.23 15.74
N ASP A 507 -37.10 20.96 15.34
CA ASP A 507 -37.58 20.56 14.02
C ASP A 507 -39.08 20.80 13.86
N LEU A 508 -39.60 20.61 12.64
CA LEU A 508 -40.99 20.87 12.29
C LEU A 508 -42.01 20.05 13.12
N ASN A 509 -41.63 18.92 13.71
CA ASN A 509 -42.50 18.07 14.54
C ASN A 509 -41.70 17.34 15.65
N PRO A 510 -41.28 18.03 16.72
CA PRO A 510 -40.48 17.43 17.78
C PRO A 510 -41.37 16.60 18.73
N ILE A 511 -40.88 15.43 19.15
CA ILE A 511 -41.52 14.64 20.21
C ILE A 511 -41.14 15.26 21.55
N GLY A 512 -42.10 15.49 22.44
CA GLY A 512 -41.85 16.04 23.78
C GLY A 512 -42.29 17.49 23.98
N THR A 513 -42.80 18.18 22.95
CA THR A 513 -43.39 19.53 23.07
C THR A 513 -44.92 19.55 23.03
N ASP A 514 -45.54 18.38 23.06
CA ASP A 514 -47.00 18.24 23.12
C ASP A 514 -47.51 18.30 24.57
N ASP A 515 -48.84 18.40 24.72
CA ASP A 515 -49.49 18.46 26.03
C ASP A 515 -49.29 17.17 26.85
N TYR A 516 -49.06 16.03 26.20
CA TYR A 516 -48.88 14.72 26.86
C TYR A 516 -47.53 14.59 27.55
N HIS A 517 -46.51 15.26 27.04
CA HIS A 517 -45.16 15.28 27.59
C HIS A 517 -44.87 16.52 28.45
N SER A 518 -45.88 17.39 28.63
CA SER A 518 -45.78 18.55 29.51
C SER A 518 -45.38 18.13 30.93
N ASN A 519 -44.35 18.79 31.48
CA ASN A 519 -43.79 18.49 32.80
C ASN A 519 -43.10 17.13 32.98
N ILE A 520 -42.80 16.41 31.91
CA ILE A 520 -42.03 15.16 31.96
C ILE A 520 -40.58 15.45 31.57
N SER A 521 -39.63 14.92 32.34
CA SER A 521 -38.22 14.92 31.97
C SER A 521 -37.97 13.82 30.97
N MET A 522 -37.37 14.17 29.84
CA MET A 522 -37.10 13.26 28.73
C MET A 522 -35.63 13.38 28.32
N THR A 523 -35.15 12.37 27.61
CA THR A 523 -33.86 12.46 26.90
C THR A 523 -34.10 13.12 25.56
N TRP A 524 -33.48 14.28 25.36
CA TRP A 524 -33.52 15.03 24.12
C TRP A 524 -32.27 14.73 23.31
N THR A 525 -32.45 14.47 22.03
CA THR A 525 -31.37 14.25 21.06
C THR A 525 -31.37 15.40 20.06
N GLY A 526 -30.19 15.95 19.76
CA GLY A 526 -30.05 17.09 18.86
C GLY A 526 -28.60 17.50 18.68
N ARG A 527 -28.34 18.63 18.02
CA ARG A 527 -26.99 19.13 17.72
C ARG A 527 -26.76 20.52 18.32
#